data_AF-A0A5D2WN85-F1
#
_entry.id   AF-A0A5D2WN85-F1
#
_cell.length_a   1.000
_cell.length_b   1.000
_cell.length_c   1.000
_cell.angle_alpha   90.00
_cell.angle_beta   90.00
_cell.angle_gamma   90.00
#
_symmetry.space_group_name_H-M   'P 1'
#
loop_
_entity.id
_entity.type
_entity.pdbx_description
1 polymer ?
#
loop_
_entity_poly.entity_id
_entity_poly.type
_entity_poly.pdbx_seq_one_letter_code
_entity_poly.pdbx_strand_id
1 'polypeptide(L)'
;FSVTGGFVYLLAPTPELWTLVLSHRTQILYIADISFVIMYLEVVPGCLVLESGTGSGSLTTSFARAVAPTGHVYTFDFHEQRAASAREDFVRTGISTLVTVGVRDIQAEGFPDQISGLADSVFLDLPQP
;
A
#
# COMPACT_ATOMS: atom_id res chain seq x y z
N PHE A 1 21.22 -29.68 -25.91
CA PHE A 1 20.91 -28.41 -25.23
C PHE A 1 21.83 -28.29 -24.02
N SER A 2 22.82 -27.41 -24.06
CA SER A 2 23.75 -27.19 -22.93
C SER A 2 23.02 -26.32 -21.91
N VAL A 3 22.73 -26.88 -20.73
CA VAL A 3 22.26 -26.09 -19.58
C VAL A 3 23.52 -25.67 -18.83
N THR A 4 24.02 -24.47 -19.10
CA THR A 4 25.02 -23.82 -18.25
C THR A 4 24.40 -23.64 -16.87
N GLY A 5 25.00 -24.23 -15.84
CA GLY A 5 24.48 -24.21 -14.48
C GLY A 5 24.39 -22.79 -13.93
N GLY A 6 23.17 -22.25 -13.82
CA GLY A 6 22.87 -21.02 -13.12
C GLY A 6 22.41 -21.29 -11.70
N PHE A 7 22.58 -20.32 -10.81
CA PHE A 7 22.01 -20.34 -9.47
C PHE A 7 21.00 -19.20 -9.31
N VAL A 8 20.04 -19.37 -8.40
CA VAL A 8 19.07 -18.35 -7.99
C VAL A 8 19.09 -18.23 -6.48
N TYR A 9 18.83 -17.03 -5.97
CA TYR A 9 18.61 -16.80 -4.54
C TYR A 9 17.11 -16.63 -4.28
N LEU A 10 16.59 -17.35 -3.29
CA LEU A 10 15.23 -17.16 -2.80
C LEU A 10 15.28 -16.29 -1.55
N LEU A 11 14.65 -15.13 -1.62
CA LEU A 11 14.58 -14.16 -0.53
C LEU A 11 13.17 -14.16 0.06
N ALA A 12 13.07 -13.97 1.37
CA ALA A 12 11.79 -13.70 1.99
C ALA A 12 11.22 -12.37 1.45
N PRO A 13 9.90 -12.28 1.21
CA PRO A 13 9.30 -11.05 0.71
C PRO A 13 9.42 -9.93 1.74
N THR A 14 9.82 -8.75 1.27
CA THR A 14 9.72 -7.50 2.03
C THR A 14 9.03 -6.44 1.17
N PRO A 15 8.40 -5.42 1.75
CA PRO A 15 7.89 -4.27 0.99
C PRO A 15 8.93 -3.67 0.04
N GLU A 16 10.20 -3.57 0.43
CA GLU A 16 11.27 -3.05 -0.45
C GLU A 16 11.47 -3.92 -1.69
N LEU A 17 11.58 -5.24 -1.50
CA LEU A 17 11.74 -6.17 -2.62
C LEU A 17 10.48 -6.22 -3.47
N TRP A 18 9.30 -6.13 -2.84
CA TRP A 18 8.01 -6.06 -3.51
C TRP A 18 7.90 -4.82 -4.40
N THR A 19 8.28 -3.65 -3.90
CA THR A 19 8.35 -2.39 -4.66
C THR A 19 9.14 -2.52 -5.96
N LEU A 20 10.18 -3.36 -5.98
CA LEU A 20 11.01 -3.55 -7.17
C LEU A 20 10.39 -4.49 -8.22
N VAL A 21 9.42 -5.33 -7.84
CA VAL A 21 8.92 -6.43 -8.69
C VAL A 21 7.41 -6.41 -8.91
N LEU A 22 6.67 -5.54 -8.21
CA LEU A 22 5.22 -5.45 -8.36
C LEU A 22 4.83 -5.04 -9.79
N SER A 23 3.65 -5.47 -10.21
CA SER A 23 3.11 -5.10 -11.51
C SER A 23 2.68 -3.62 -11.50
N HIS A 24 3.40 -2.78 -12.23
CA HIS A 24 3.08 -1.36 -12.34
C HIS A 24 1.74 -1.15 -13.07
N ARG A 25 0.78 -0.55 -12.36
CA ARG A 25 -0.48 -0.05 -12.90
C ARG A 25 -0.51 1.47 -12.95
N THR A 26 0.33 2.10 -12.15
CA THR A 26 0.48 3.55 -11.96
C THR A 26 1.95 3.89 -11.77
N GLN A 27 2.27 5.19 -11.74
CA GLN A 27 3.49 5.64 -11.08
C GLN A 27 3.44 5.22 -9.61
N ILE A 28 4.59 4.89 -9.03
CA ILE A 28 4.70 4.47 -7.63
C ILE A 28 5.74 5.32 -6.90
N LEU A 29 5.62 5.36 -5.58
CA LEU A 29 6.72 5.74 -4.70
C LEU A 29 7.70 4.59 -4.52
N TYR A 30 8.98 4.96 -4.42
CA TYR A 30 10.08 4.05 -4.11
C TYR A 30 10.56 4.28 -2.67
N ILE A 31 11.44 3.38 -2.21
CA ILE A 31 11.83 3.27 -0.81
C ILE A 31 12.35 4.58 -0.17
N ALA A 32 13.04 5.42 -0.93
CA ALA A 32 13.53 6.71 -0.43
C ALA A 32 12.37 7.60 0.04
N ASP A 33 11.39 7.86 -0.83
CA ASP A 33 10.22 8.68 -0.51
C ASP A 33 9.32 7.99 0.51
N ILE A 34 9.08 6.69 0.35
CA ILE A 34 8.30 5.89 1.31
C ILE A 34 8.88 6.00 2.72
N SER A 35 10.20 5.93 2.86
CA SER A 35 10.85 6.03 4.18
C SER A 35 10.61 7.39 4.83
N PHE A 36 10.62 8.48 4.05
CA PHE A 36 10.30 9.80 4.56
C PHE A 36 8.82 9.95 4.89
N VAL A 37 7.92 9.43 4.06
CA VAL A 37 6.48 9.46 4.33
C VAL A 37 6.16 8.76 5.65
N ILE A 38 6.65 7.54 5.86
CA ILE A 38 6.42 6.79 7.11
C ILE A 38 6.99 7.54 8.31
N MET A 39 8.20 8.11 8.17
CA MET A 39 8.85 8.85 9.24
C MET A 39 8.11 10.14 9.61
N TYR A 40 7.75 10.98 8.63
CA TYR A 40 7.11 12.27 8.88
C TYR A 40 5.63 12.15 9.28
N LEU A 41 4.96 11.06 8.89
CA LEU A 41 3.62 10.73 9.38
C LEU A 41 3.64 9.99 10.72
N GLU A 42 4.82 9.78 11.31
CA GLU A 42 5.02 9.11 12.60
C GLU A 42 4.31 7.75 12.67
N VAL A 43 4.27 7.01 11.55
CA VAL A 43 3.54 5.74 11.48
C VAL A 43 4.28 4.67 12.26
N VAL A 44 3.63 4.20 13.32
CA VAL A 44 4.14 3.18 14.24
C VAL A 44 3.15 2.02 14.38
N PRO A 45 3.55 0.88 14.97
CA PRO A 45 2.64 -0.22 15.25
C PRO A 45 1.38 0.24 15.99
N GLY A 46 0.20 -0.14 15.48
CA GLY A 46 -1.09 0.26 16.04
C GLY A 46 -1.76 1.44 15.34
N CYS A 47 -1.05 2.20 14.50
CA CYS A 47 -1.65 3.34 13.80
C CYS A 47 -2.76 2.90 12.82
N LEU A 48 -3.79 3.74 12.69
CA LEU A 48 -4.76 3.71 11.62
C LEU A 48 -4.37 4.75 10.57
N VAL A 49 -4.02 4.29 9.37
CA VAL A 49 -3.57 5.14 8.26
C VAL A 49 -4.64 5.18 7.17
N LEU A 50 -4.97 6.37 6.70
CA LEU A 50 -5.76 6.56 5.48
C LEU A 50 -4.83 6.84 4.31
N GLU A 51 -5.03 6.13 3.22
CA GLU A 51 -4.32 6.32 1.95
C GLU A 51 -5.35 6.56 0.84
N SER A 52 -5.13 7.55 -0.01
CA SER A 52 -5.90 7.70 -1.25
C SER A 52 -4.97 7.85 -2.44
N GLY A 53 -5.27 7.03 -3.45
CA GLY A 53 -4.32 6.63 -4.48
C GLY A 53 -3.71 5.25 -4.17
N THR A 54 -4.52 4.20 -4.04
CA THR A 54 -3.98 2.82 -3.85
C THR A 54 -3.01 2.45 -4.98
N GLY A 55 -3.37 2.77 -6.23
CA GLY A 55 -2.52 2.60 -7.40
C GLY A 55 -1.99 1.17 -7.54
N SER A 56 -0.66 1.03 -7.47
CA SER A 56 0.00 -0.28 -7.57
C SER A 56 0.32 -0.93 -6.21
N GLY A 57 0.00 -0.25 -5.09
CA GLY A 57 0.13 -0.80 -3.73
C GLY A 57 1.55 -0.77 -3.14
N SER A 58 2.50 -0.06 -3.76
CA SER A 58 3.88 0.05 -3.26
C SER A 58 3.92 0.62 -1.84
N LEU A 59 3.34 1.81 -1.65
CA LEU A 59 3.26 2.47 -0.34
C LEU A 59 2.39 1.68 0.65
N THR A 60 1.22 1.21 0.22
CA THR A 60 0.30 0.40 1.03
C THR A 60 1.00 -0.79 1.70
N THR A 61 1.85 -1.53 0.98
CA THR A 61 2.58 -2.67 1.58
C THR A 61 3.57 -2.23 2.66
N SER A 62 4.17 -1.06 2.52
CA SER A 62 5.09 -0.50 3.52
C SER A 62 4.34 0.02 4.75
N PHE A 63 3.18 0.67 4.55
CA PHE A 63 2.29 1.02 5.66
C PHE A 63 1.78 -0.21 6.40
N ALA A 64 1.33 -1.26 5.69
CA ALA A 64 0.85 -2.48 6.32
C ALA A 64 1.89 -3.09 7.27
N ARG A 65 3.16 -3.11 6.86
CA ARG A 65 4.27 -3.52 7.75
C ARG A 65 4.44 -2.58 8.94
N ALA A 66 4.37 -1.27 8.74
CA ALA A 66 4.60 -0.28 9.78
C ALA A 66 3.51 -0.29 10.87
N VAL A 67 2.24 -0.49 10.48
CA VAL A 67 1.09 -0.50 11.40
C VAL A 67 0.89 -1.84 12.11
N ALA A 68 1.44 -2.93 11.56
CA ALA A 68 1.34 -4.26 12.15
C ALA A 68 1.86 -4.31 13.61
N PRO A 69 1.31 -5.18 14.47
CA PRO A 69 0.26 -6.16 14.20
C PRO A 69 -1.16 -5.68 14.51
N THR A 70 -1.32 -4.52 15.15
CA THR A 70 -2.60 -4.06 15.72
C THR A 70 -3.22 -2.85 15.02
N GLY A 71 -2.47 -2.20 14.12
CA GLY A 71 -2.99 -1.08 13.34
C GLY A 71 -3.65 -1.54 12.04
N HIS A 72 -4.06 -0.58 11.21
CA HIS A 72 -4.80 -0.86 9.97
C HIS A 72 -4.58 0.21 8.91
N VAL A 73 -4.59 -0.19 7.64
CA VAL A 73 -4.54 0.72 6.50
C VAL A 73 -5.86 0.70 5.76
N TYR A 74 -6.52 1.85 5.64
CA TYR A 74 -7.64 2.03 4.73
C TYR A 74 -7.15 2.76 3.49
N THR A 75 -7.16 2.07 2.35
CA THR A 75 -6.69 2.61 1.09
C THR A 75 -7.83 2.71 0.08
N PHE A 76 -7.84 3.77 -0.72
CA PHE A 76 -8.90 4.04 -1.68
C PHE A 76 -8.35 4.33 -3.07
N ASP A 77 -9.01 3.77 -4.08
CA ASP A 77 -8.79 4.11 -5.49
C ASP A 77 -10.16 4.32 -6.15
N PHE A 78 -10.31 5.37 -6.95
CA PHE A 78 -11.57 5.64 -7.65
C PHE A 78 -11.84 4.63 -8.78
N HIS A 79 -10.81 3.91 -9.23
CA HIS A 79 -10.90 2.98 -10.36
C HIS A 79 -11.04 1.52 -9.89
N GLU A 80 -12.23 0.95 -10.08
CA GLU A 80 -12.58 -0.41 -9.61
C GLU A 80 -11.53 -1.47 -10.00
N GLN A 81 -11.07 -1.48 -11.25
CA GLN A 81 -10.09 -2.49 -11.68
C GLN A 81 -8.76 -2.41 -10.94
N ARG A 82 -8.31 -1.20 -10.56
CA ARG A 82 -7.06 -1.02 -9.80
C ARG A 82 -7.25 -1.47 -8.37
N ALA A 83 -8.37 -1.09 -7.75
CA ALA A 83 -8.74 -1.54 -6.41
C ALA A 83 -8.86 -3.07 -6.34
N ALA A 84 -9.52 -3.70 -7.31
CA ALA A 84 -9.64 -5.15 -7.41
C ALA A 84 -8.27 -5.83 -7.52
N SER A 85 -7.40 -5.34 -8.42
CA SER A 85 -6.04 -5.86 -8.57
C SER A 85 -5.22 -5.72 -7.27
N ALA A 86 -5.33 -4.58 -6.58
CA ALA A 86 -4.66 -4.36 -5.31
C ALA A 86 -5.14 -5.34 -4.21
N ARG A 87 -6.45 -5.60 -4.13
CA ARG A 87 -7.01 -6.60 -3.19
C ARG A 87 -6.40 -7.99 -3.43
N GLU A 88 -6.30 -8.41 -4.69
CA GLU A 88 -5.68 -9.69 -5.04
C GLU A 88 -4.20 -9.74 -4.65
N ASP A 89 -3.45 -8.67 -4.93
CA ASP A 89 -2.04 -8.55 -4.54
C ASP A 89 -1.87 -8.61 -3.01
N PHE A 90 -2.74 -7.97 -2.24
CA PHE A 90 -2.68 -7.96 -0.76
C PHE A 90 -3.04 -9.32 -0.14
N VAL A 91 -3.94 -10.07 -0.77
CA VAL A 91 -4.18 -11.47 -0.39
C VAL A 91 -2.95 -12.33 -0.68
N ARG A 92 -2.36 -12.18 -1.88
CA ARG A 92 -1.16 -12.95 -2.28
C ARG A 92 0.06 -12.66 -1.43
N THR A 93 0.23 -11.41 -1.00
CA THR A 93 1.33 -10.98 -0.13
C THR A 93 1.06 -11.22 1.36
N GLY A 94 -0.14 -11.67 1.72
CA GLY A 94 -0.49 -12.06 3.09
C GLY A 94 -0.77 -10.89 4.04
N ILE A 95 -1.02 -9.68 3.51
CA ILE A 95 -1.27 -8.46 4.31
C ILE A 95 -2.75 -8.05 4.34
N SER A 96 -3.63 -8.82 3.70
CA SER A 96 -5.06 -8.49 3.57
C SER A 96 -5.81 -8.32 4.90
N THR A 97 -5.28 -8.84 6.01
CA THR A 97 -5.86 -8.65 7.35
C THR A 97 -5.59 -7.26 7.93
N LEU A 98 -4.55 -6.57 7.46
CA LEU A 98 -4.12 -5.24 7.90
C LEU A 98 -4.56 -4.13 6.94
N VAL A 99 -5.16 -4.48 5.80
CA VAL A 99 -5.47 -3.54 4.72
C VAL A 99 -6.91 -3.71 4.26
N THR A 100 -7.65 -2.62 4.21
CA THR A 100 -8.96 -2.55 3.56
C THR A 100 -8.90 -1.65 2.34
N VAL A 101 -9.28 -2.19 1.19
CA VAL A 101 -9.29 -1.44 -0.09
C VAL A 101 -10.72 -1.05 -0.46
N GLY A 102 -10.99 0.25 -0.47
CA GLY A 102 -12.25 0.84 -0.92
C GLY A 102 -12.18 1.35 -2.36
N VAL A 103 -13.33 1.39 -3.02
CA VAL A 103 -13.47 2.07 -4.32
C VAL A 103 -14.25 3.34 -4.08
N ARG A 104 -13.59 4.49 -4.21
CA ARG A 104 -14.17 5.79 -3.84
C ARG A 104 -13.42 6.94 -4.49
N ASP A 105 -14.15 7.95 -4.92
CA ASP A 105 -13.55 9.23 -5.30
C ASP A 105 -13.37 10.09 -4.04
N ILE A 106 -12.19 10.01 -3.43
CA ILE A 106 -11.89 10.77 -2.20
C ILE A 106 -11.88 12.28 -2.45
N GLN A 107 -11.58 12.75 -3.68
CA GLN A 107 -11.57 14.18 -3.97
C GLN A 107 -12.99 14.75 -3.99
N ALA A 108 -13.95 14.01 -4.55
CA ALA A 108 -15.34 14.44 -4.63
C ALA A 108 -16.14 14.13 -3.35
N GLU A 109 -15.90 12.96 -2.74
CA GLU A 109 -16.75 12.42 -1.68
C GLU A 109 -16.10 12.40 -0.29
N GLY A 110 -14.81 12.71 -0.19
CA GLY A 110 -14.03 12.57 1.04
C GLY A 110 -13.88 11.12 1.50
N PHE A 111 -13.27 10.93 2.67
CA PHE A 111 -13.20 9.61 3.31
C PHE A 111 -14.58 9.21 3.90
N PRO A 112 -14.87 7.90 4.03
CA PRO A 112 -16.12 7.44 4.61
C PRO A 112 -16.34 7.95 6.06
N ASP A 113 -17.57 8.36 6.38
CA ASP A 113 -17.91 8.90 7.70
C ASP A 113 -17.63 7.91 8.85
N GLN A 114 -17.68 6.60 8.58
CA GLN A 114 -17.46 5.54 9.57
C GLN A 114 -16.04 5.54 10.13
N ILE A 115 -15.08 6.13 9.42
CA ILE A 115 -13.67 6.23 9.82
C ILE A 115 -13.26 7.67 10.16
N SER A 116 -14.22 8.60 10.18
CA SER A 116 -13.99 9.99 10.54
C SER A 116 -13.53 10.12 11.99
N GLY A 117 -12.42 10.82 12.21
CA GLY A 117 -11.83 11.03 13.54
C GLY A 117 -11.09 9.81 14.12
N LEU A 118 -10.92 8.72 13.35
CA LEU A 118 -10.20 7.52 13.80
C LEU A 118 -8.74 7.45 13.31
N ALA A 119 -8.39 8.23 12.30
CA ALA A 119 -7.09 8.14 11.65
C ALA A 119 -5.99 8.90 12.40
N ASP A 120 -4.83 8.26 12.55
CA ASP A 120 -3.62 8.88 13.08
C ASP A 120 -2.87 9.65 12.00
N SER A 121 -2.95 9.19 10.75
CA SER A 121 -2.34 9.88 9.61
C SER A 121 -3.08 9.65 8.30
N VAL A 122 -2.86 10.56 7.36
CA VAL A 122 -3.47 10.55 6.02
C VAL A 122 -2.39 10.81 4.98
N PHE A 123 -2.38 10.02 3.92
CA PHE A 123 -1.52 10.22 2.76
C PHE A 123 -2.37 10.28 1.48
N LEU A 124 -2.11 11.30 0.64
CA LEU A 124 -2.85 11.53 -0.60
C LEU A 124 -1.86 11.58 -1.78
N ASP A 125 -1.98 10.62 -2.70
CA ASP A 125 -1.31 10.62 -4.01
C ASP A 125 -2.38 10.75 -5.10
N LEU A 126 -2.89 11.98 -5.23
CA LEU A 126 -4.00 12.34 -6.11
C LEU A 126 -3.60 13.53 -7.00
N PRO A 127 -4.17 13.66 -8.21
CA PRO A 127 -3.82 14.77 -9.11
C PRO A 127 -4.15 16.17 -8.56
N GLN A 128 -5.18 16.29 -7.71
CA GLN A 128 -5.55 17.53 -7.03
C GLN A 128 -5.84 17.21 -5.55
N PRO A 129 -4.79 17.07 -4.73
CA PRO A 129 -4.91 16.65 -3.34
C PRO A 129 -5.56 17.71 -2.45
#